data_AF-A0A3F2UCK8-F1
#
_entry.id   AF-A0A3F2UCK8-F1
#
_cell.length_a   1.000
_cell.length_b   1.000
_cell.length_c   1.000
_cell.angle_alpha   90.00
_cell.angle_beta   90.00
_cell.angle_gamma   90.00
#
_symmetry.space_group_name_H-M   'P 1'
#
loop_
_entity.id
_entity.type
_entity.pdbx_description
1 polymer ?
#
loop_
_entity_poly.entity_id
_entity_poly.type
_entity_poly.pdbx_seq_one_letter_code
_entity_poly.pdbx_strand_id
1 'polypeptide(L)' 'MAITIRNTEIENMIREIGRHTGEGPSAVIARAVRSLNGDQLSPEESRAKLNRLMRGVPPRDPKLTWKDLENDMNSIFD' A
#
# COMPACT_ATOMS: atom_id res chain seq x y z
N MET A 1 14.44 -15.16 18.51
CA MET A 1 14.27 -16.57 18.07
C MET A 1 14.47 -16.60 16.56
N ALA A 2 15.31 -17.49 16.02
CA ALA A 2 15.59 -17.52 14.59
C ALA A 2 14.51 -18.32 13.85
N ILE A 3 13.97 -17.76 12.76
CA ILE A 3 13.09 -18.47 11.85
C ILE A 3 13.98 -19.03 10.73
N THR A 4 13.90 -20.33 10.49
CA THR A 4 14.72 -21.00 9.47
C THR A 4 13.89 -21.20 8.21
N ILE A 5 14.40 -20.71 7.08
CA ILE A 5 13.85 -21.02 5.76
C ILE A 5 14.41 -22.39 5.34
N ARG A 6 13.54 -23.36 5.08
CA ARG A 6 13.96 -24.74 4.74
C ARG A 6 14.30 -24.93 3.26
N ASN A 7 13.92 -23.97 2.42
CA ASN A 7 14.19 -24.01 0.98
C ASN A 7 15.51 -23.27 0.69
N THR A 8 16.51 -24.01 0.24
CA THR A 8 17.87 -23.51 -0.04
C THR A 8 17.93 -22.54 -1.22
N GLU A 9 17.08 -22.71 -2.24
CA GLU A 9 17.01 -21.78 -3.38
C GLU A 9 16.53 -20.41 -2.92
N ILE A 10 15.47 -20.39 -2.09
CA ILE A 10 14.92 -19.15 -1.53
C ILE A 10 15.94 -18.47 -0.61
N GLU A 11 16.65 -19.24 0.21
CA GLU A 11 17.72 -18.69 1.06
C GLU A 11 18.82 -18.04 0.22
N ASN A 12 19.24 -18.68 -0.88
CA ASN A 12 20.24 -18.13 -1.79
C ASN A 12 19.77 -16.85 -2.46
N MET A 13 18.52 -16.80 -2.93
CA MET A 13 17.92 -15.59 -3.50
C MET A 13 17.91 -14.44 -2.49
N ILE A 14 17.49 -14.70 -1.25
CA ILE A 14 17.46 -13.68 -0.18
C ILE A 14 18.87 -13.16 0.11
N ARG A 15 19.87 -14.05 0.17
CA ARG A 15 21.28 -13.68 0.37
C ARG A 15 21.83 -12.87 -0.80
N GLU A 16 21.45 -13.20 -2.03
CA GLU A 16 21.85 -12.46 -3.23
C GLU A 16 21.28 -11.05 -3.22
N ILE A 17 19.99 -10.89 -2.95
CA ILE A 17 19.35 -9.58 -2.78
C ILE A 17 20.09 -8.78 -1.70
N GLY A 18 20.35 -9.39 -0.54
CA GLY A 18 21.07 -8.74 0.56
C GLY A 18 22.47 -8.27 0.17
N ARG A 19 23.21 -9.04 -0.65
CA ARG A 19 24.52 -8.61 -1.18
C ARG A 19 24.41 -7.39 -2.08
N HIS A 20 23.39 -7.33 -2.93
CA HIS A 20 23.18 -6.18 -3.81
C HIS A 20 22.72 -4.93 -3.08
N THR A 21 21.96 -5.08 -1.99
CA THR A 21 21.40 -3.94 -1.23
C THR A 21 22.22 -3.56 0.00
N GLY A 22 23.25 -4.33 0.35
CA GLY A 22 24.01 -4.15 1.60
C GLY A 22 23.24 -4.53 2.86
N GLU A 23 22.17 -5.32 2.72
CA GLU A 23 21.27 -5.71 3.80
C GLU A 23 21.52 -7.15 4.26
N GLY A 24 21.34 -7.42 5.56
CA GLY A 24 21.29 -8.79 6.06
C GLY A 24 20.01 -9.51 5.62
N PRO A 25 19.99 -10.87 5.58
CA PRO A 25 18.82 -11.65 5.15
C PRO A 25 17.51 -11.27 5.87
N SER A 26 17.58 -11.06 7.19
CA SER A 26 16.42 -10.64 7.99
C SER A 26 15.89 -9.26 7.60
N ALA A 27 16.76 -8.33 7.20
CA ALA A 27 16.37 -6.99 6.78
C ALA A 27 15.67 -7.03 5.42
N VAL A 28 16.15 -7.88 4.49
CA VAL A 28 15.50 -8.13 3.20
C VAL A 28 14.07 -8.63 3.39
N ILE A 29 13.89 -9.63 4.27
CA ILE A 29 12.56 -10.18 4.59
C ILE A 29 11.68 -9.12 5.25
N ALA A 30 12.20 -8.38 6.24
CA ALA A 30 11.43 -7.33 6.92
C ALA A 30 10.98 -6.21 5.98
N ARG A 31 11.79 -5.86 4.98
CA ARG A 31 11.42 -4.90 3.93
C ARG A 31 10.31 -5.44 3.03
N ALA A 32 10.43 -6.70 2.59
CA ALA A 32 9.40 -7.34 1.76
C ALA A 32 8.06 -7.43 2.50
N VAL A 33 8.07 -7.83 3.78
CA VAL A 33 6.86 -7.89 4.62
C VAL A 33 6.24 -6.52 4.80
N ARG A 34 7.03 -5.47 5.05
CA ARG A 34 6.52 -4.08 5.12
C ARG A 34 5.89 -3.63 3.81
N SER A 35 6.51 -3.95 2.67
CA SER A 35 5.95 -3.63 1.36
C SER A 35 4.62 -4.34 1.09
N LEU A 36 4.46 -5.59 1.53
CA LEU A 36 3.24 -6.39 1.32
C LEU A 36 2.09 -5.97 2.23
N ASN A 37 2.39 -5.61 3.48
CA ASN A 37 1.39 -5.12 4.43
C ASN A 37 0.95 -3.67 4.13
N GLY A 38 1.64 -3.00 3.20
CA GLY A 38 1.57 -1.56 3.01
C GLY A 38 2.14 -0.82 4.22
N ASP A 39 2.33 0.49 4.09
CA ASP A 39 2.36 1.34 5.28
C ASP A 39 0.99 1.19 5.94
N GLN A 40 0.92 0.44 7.03
CA GLN A 40 -0.26 0.44 7.90
C GLN A 40 -0.35 1.84 8.50
N LEU A 41 -0.98 2.74 7.75
CA LEU A 41 -1.32 4.06 8.25
C LEU A 41 -2.20 3.85 9.45
N SER A 42 -1.84 4.47 10.56
CA SER A 42 -2.75 4.53 11.70
C SER A 42 -4.11 5.11 11.24
N PRO A 43 -5.21 4.86 11.96
CA PRO A 43 -6.49 5.49 11.64
C PRO A 43 -6.39 7.01 11.50
N GLU A 44 -5.49 7.64 12.23
CA GLU A 44 -5.21 9.08 12.17
C GLU A 44 -4.45 9.47 10.90
N GLU A 45 -3.41 8.71 10.52
CA GLU A 45 -2.64 8.96 9.30
C GLU A 45 -3.49 8.71 8.04
N SER A 46 -4.37 7.73 8.09
CA SER A 46 -5.36 7.44 7.03
C SER A 46 -6.33 8.62 6.86
N ARG A 47 -6.85 9.17 7.97
CA ARG A 47 -7.71 10.37 7.95
C ARG A 47 -6.96 11.61 7.45
N ALA A 48 -5.72 11.82 7.88
CA ALA A 48 -4.90 12.93 7.43
C ALA A 48 -4.61 12.86 5.92
N LYS A 49 -4.30 11.65 5.41
CA LYS A 49 -4.09 11.39 3.99
C LYS A 49 -5.37 11.60 3.18
N LEU A 50 -6.51 11.09 3.67
CA LEU A 50 -7.82 11.33 3.07
C LEU A 50 -8.16 12.82 3.01
N ASN A 51 -7.98 13.55 4.11
CA ASN A 51 -8.21 14.99 4.17
C ASN A 51 -7.31 15.75 3.19
N ARG A 52 -6.04 15.34 3.04
CA ARG A 52 -5.11 15.95 2.09
C ARG A 52 -5.56 15.71 0.64
N LEU A 53 -5.99 14.50 0.30
CA LEU A 53 -6.53 14.19 -1.03
C LEU A 53 -7.81 14.97 -1.31
N MET A 54 -8.68 15.11 -0.30
CA MET A 54 -9.92 15.87 -0.41
C MET A 54 -9.74 17.38 -0.53
N ARG A 55 -8.56 17.96 -0.22
CA ARG A 55 -8.32 19.41 -0.40
C ARG A 55 -8.40 19.86 -1.86
N GLY A 56 -8.15 18.96 -2.81
CA GLY A 56 -8.20 19.24 -4.24
C GLY A 56 -9.53 18.86 -4.90
N VAL A 57 -10.45 18.26 -4.16
CA VAL A 57 -11.74 17.78 -4.68
C VAL A 57 -12.83 18.71 -4.14
N PRO A 58 -13.79 19.17 -4.95
CA PRO A 58 -14.92 19.93 -4.44
C PRO A 58 -15.60 19.16 -3.29
N PRO A 59 -16.14 19.87 -2.27
CA PRO A 59 -16.86 19.22 -1.17
C PRO A 59 -17.95 18.31 -1.76
N ARG A 60 -18.09 17.09 -1.22
CA ARG A 60 -19.23 16.22 -1.56
C ARG A 60 -20.49 17.03 -1.25
N ASP A 61 -21.23 17.40 -2.29
CA ASP A 61 -22.51 18.09 -2.11
C ASP A 61 -23.36 17.20 -1.21
N PRO A 62 -23.83 17.68 -0.05
CA PRO A 62 -24.67 16.88 0.85
C PRO A 62 -25.99 16.46 0.21
N LYS A 63 -26.35 17.02 -0.94
CA LYS A 63 -27.52 16.63 -1.75
C LYS A 63 -27.20 15.59 -2.83
N LEU A 64 -25.93 15.24 -3.03
CA LEU A 64 -25.53 14.28 -4.06
C LEU A 64 -26.09 12.89 -3.72
N THR A 65 -26.99 12.39 -4.57
CA THR A 65 -27.52 11.04 -4.42
C THR A 65 -26.67 10.05 -5.20
N TRP A 66 -26.76 8.76 -4.86
CA TRP A 66 -26.08 7.69 -5.61
C TRP A 66 -26.47 7.66 -7.09
N LYS A 67 -27.71 8.06 -7.41
CA LYS A 67 -28.22 8.16 -8.77
C LYS A 67 -27.50 9.25 -9.58
N ASP A 68 -27.14 10.36 -8.94
CA ASP A 68 -26.42 11.45 -9.60
C ASP A 68 -24.99 11.02 -9.95
N LEU A 69 -24.34 10.26 -9.06
CA LEU A 69 -23.02 9.65 -9.30
C LEU A 69 -23.03 8.64 -10.45
N GLU A 70 -24.08 7.80 -10.53
CA GLU A 70 -24.23 6.81 -11.60
C GLU A 70 -24.42 7.48 -12.97
N ASN A 71 -25.22 8.56 -13.02
CA ASN A 71 -25.39 9.35 -14.24
C ASN A 71 -24.09 10.04 -14.68
N ASP A 72 -23.35 10.64 -13.75
CA ASP A 72 -22.05 11.26 -14.04
C ASP A 72 -21.05 10.23 -14.59
N MET A 73 -20.94 9.07 -13.95
CA MET A 73 -20.04 8.01 -14.41
C MET A 73 -20.41 7.50 -15.80
N ASN A 74 -21.71 7.32 -16.09
CA ASN A 74 -22.17 6.88 -17.40
C ASN A 74 -21.88 7.93 -18.49
N SER A 75 -21.98 9.23 -18.16
CA SER A 75 -21.70 10.32 -19.10
C SER A 75 -20.24 10.42 -19.57
N ILE A 76 -19.30 9.78 -18.87
CA ILE A 76 -17.87 9.74 -19.25
C ILE A 76 -17.64 8.75 -20.42
N PHE A 77 -18.55 7.79 -20.61
CA PHE A 77 -18.42 6.72 -21.59
C PHE A 77 -19.35 6.87 -22.80
N ASP A 78 -20.13 7.97 -22.87
CA ASP A 78 -20.93 8.39 -24.04
C ASP A 78 -20.16 9.44 -24.88
#